data_AF-A0A925ZPL7-F1
#
_entry.id   AF-A0A925ZPL7-F1
#
_cell.length_a   1.000
_cell.length_b   1.000
_cell.length_c   1.000
_cell.angle_alpha   90.00
_cell.angle_beta   90.00
_cell.angle_gamma   90.00
#
_symmetry.space_group_name_H-M   'P 1'
#
loop_
_entity.id
_entity.type
_entity.pdbx_description
1 polymer ?
#
loop_
_entity_poly.entity_id
_entity_poly.type
_entity_poly.pdbx_seq_one_letter_code
_entity_poly.pdbx_strand_id
1 'polypeptide(L)'
;PHDHITFANNRPIGGGVDRYEHRHDWRKGDNGHDALNVDGGASADAVLGAELRFVMGGATSAASAGGEAGLLRNLDTGGLLGGLSIPFGNSDTFPLDDSDGQQVTEGCNYGSDPTTASQVQSYPYLPHVAEGINAAAANEFTCISSSGPNNLLTDHTALIHGIALVPDDYAEMQQRGSMLVWSPRSNIVLYGNTAPVTAIDVVGVPIALGTDWVASGSMNMLRELKCADQLDATYFDDHFTDRELWLMATANGARATGAAAVLGTLAAGYVADIAVFRTDENAHDHRAVIAANVDDVVLVLRGGVPLYGDDALLATAFFGGSDCEAFDVCGMAKRACVARDTQGVANLAQVRSAIEQDYPLFFCETPEAEPSCLPSRPGAYDGVVDGDGDGDGVTDDVDNCASVFNPVRELEAAQGDADQDGAGDVCDPCPLDDGDAC
;
A
#
# COMPACT_ATOMS: atom_id res chain seq x y z
N PRO A 1 0.11 0.14 -5.99
CA PRO A 1 1.41 -0.49 -6.35
C PRO A 1 1.69 -1.80 -5.61
N HIS A 2 0.89 -2.16 -4.61
CA HIS A 2 0.96 -3.45 -3.94
C HIS A 2 -0.45 -3.88 -3.54
N ASP A 3 -0.86 -5.06 -3.98
CA ASP A 3 -2.01 -5.81 -3.47
C ASP A 3 -1.75 -7.33 -3.65
N HIS A 4 -2.59 -8.21 -3.09
CA HIS A 4 -2.68 -9.64 -3.32
C HIS A 4 -4.11 -10.01 -3.72
N ILE A 5 -4.50 -9.61 -4.93
CA ILE A 5 -5.89 -9.69 -5.42
C ILE A 5 -6.40 -11.13 -5.52
N THR A 6 -5.49 -12.10 -5.58
CA THR A 6 -5.81 -13.54 -5.60
C THR A 6 -6.37 -14.07 -4.27
N PHE A 7 -6.43 -13.22 -3.24
CA PHE A 7 -7.07 -13.47 -1.93
C PHE A 7 -8.42 -12.75 -1.79
N ALA A 8 -9.01 -12.26 -2.88
CA ALA A 8 -10.29 -11.52 -2.88
C ALA A 8 -11.50 -12.30 -2.32
N ASN A 9 -11.40 -13.62 -2.14
CA ASN A 9 -12.40 -14.51 -1.53
C ASN A 9 -12.35 -14.53 0.02
N ASN A 10 -11.76 -13.51 0.62
CA ASN A 10 -11.66 -13.36 2.07
C ASN A 10 -12.41 -12.10 2.54
N ARG A 11 -12.52 -11.97 3.85
CA ARG A 11 -13.08 -10.78 4.52
C ARG A 11 -12.03 -10.14 5.43
N PRO A 12 -12.16 -8.85 5.73
CA PRO A 12 -11.31 -8.20 6.72
C PRO A 12 -11.32 -8.87 8.09
N ILE A 13 -10.18 -8.82 8.78
CA ILE A 13 -10.00 -9.34 10.15
C ILE A 13 -10.40 -8.33 11.24
N GLY A 14 -10.96 -7.17 10.89
CA GLY A 14 -11.30 -6.13 11.86
C GLY A 14 -10.05 -5.55 12.53
N GLY A 15 -10.11 -5.32 13.85
CA GLY A 15 -8.99 -4.80 14.63
C GLY A 15 -7.78 -5.74 14.79
N GLY A 16 -7.75 -6.85 14.06
CA GLY A 16 -6.75 -7.90 14.19
C GLY A 16 -7.09 -8.89 15.30
N VAL A 17 -6.61 -10.12 15.14
CA VAL A 17 -6.71 -11.16 16.19
C VAL A 17 -5.51 -11.15 17.13
N ASP A 18 -4.41 -10.53 16.70
CA ASP A 18 -3.13 -10.48 17.40
C ASP A 18 -2.29 -9.27 16.93
N ARG A 19 -1.09 -9.10 17.50
CA ARG A 19 -0.01 -8.24 17.02
C ARG A 19 1.27 -9.06 16.89
N TYR A 20 1.76 -9.16 15.67
CA TYR A 20 2.88 -10.01 15.28
C TYR A 20 4.20 -9.24 15.31
N GLU A 21 5.32 -9.96 15.27
CA GLU A 21 6.67 -9.40 15.21
C GLU A 21 7.29 -9.56 13.83
N HIS A 22 6.87 -10.60 13.08
CA HIS A 22 7.36 -10.96 11.75
C HIS A 22 6.24 -11.48 10.85
N ARG A 23 6.34 -11.30 9.54
CA ARG A 23 5.35 -11.83 8.57
C ARG A 23 5.07 -13.33 8.65
N HIS A 24 6.04 -14.09 9.14
CA HIS A 24 5.89 -15.54 9.26
C HIS A 24 5.05 -15.95 10.47
N ASP A 25 4.91 -15.07 11.47
CA ASP A 25 4.09 -15.34 12.66
C ASP A 25 2.63 -15.47 12.26
N TRP A 26 2.11 -14.54 11.45
CA TRP A 26 0.75 -14.63 10.94
C TRP A 26 0.58 -15.61 9.78
N ARG A 27 1.63 -15.88 8.97
CA ARG A 27 1.54 -16.89 7.89
C ARG A 27 1.54 -18.33 8.39
N LYS A 28 2.35 -18.62 9.40
CA LYS A 28 2.73 -19.99 9.80
C LYS A 28 2.32 -20.33 11.23
N GLY A 29 2.02 -19.33 12.06
CA GLY A 29 1.81 -19.53 13.50
C GLY A 29 3.13 -19.72 14.23
N ASP A 30 4.13 -18.91 13.86
CA ASP A 30 5.45 -18.93 14.49
C ASP A 30 5.47 -18.05 15.77
N ASN A 31 6.57 -18.12 16.52
CA ASN A 31 6.84 -17.31 17.72
C ASN A 31 5.76 -17.35 18.84
N GLY A 32 4.87 -18.33 18.80
CA GLY A 32 3.79 -18.50 19.79
C GLY A 32 2.45 -17.89 19.37
N HIS A 33 2.35 -17.39 18.14
CA HIS A 33 1.14 -16.86 17.55
C HIS A 33 0.34 -17.94 16.79
N ASP A 34 -0.95 -17.69 16.61
CA ASP A 34 -1.78 -18.47 15.70
C ASP A 34 -1.68 -17.90 14.27
N ALA A 35 -1.58 -18.80 13.28
CA ALA A 35 -1.64 -18.44 11.87
C ALA A 35 -3.01 -17.87 11.49
N LEU A 36 -3.03 -16.85 10.63
CA LEU A 36 -4.25 -16.36 10.01
C LEU A 36 -4.75 -17.38 8.98
N ASN A 37 -6.03 -17.75 9.10
CA ASN A 37 -6.68 -18.62 8.14
C ASN A 37 -7.30 -17.79 7.01
N VAL A 38 -6.46 -17.46 6.02
CA VAL A 38 -6.82 -16.68 4.83
C VAL A 38 -6.44 -17.47 3.58
N ASP A 39 -7.46 -17.85 2.81
CA ASP A 39 -7.30 -18.77 1.69
C ASP A 39 -7.06 -17.98 0.41
N GLY A 40 -5.95 -18.26 -0.28
CA GLY A 40 -5.74 -17.78 -1.65
C GLY A 40 -6.57 -18.58 -2.67
N GLY A 41 -6.45 -18.20 -3.94
CA GLY A 41 -7.11 -18.91 -5.04
C GLY A 41 -8.54 -18.43 -5.30
N ALA A 42 -8.78 -17.13 -5.12
CA ALA A 42 -9.99 -16.46 -5.58
C ALA A 42 -10.31 -16.87 -7.03
N SER A 43 -11.61 -17.05 -7.33
CA SER A 43 -12.05 -17.30 -8.69
C SER A 43 -11.80 -16.08 -9.58
N ALA A 44 -11.71 -16.26 -10.90
CA ALA A 44 -11.58 -15.15 -11.85
C ALA A 44 -12.68 -14.08 -11.66
N ASP A 45 -13.93 -14.50 -11.41
CA ASP A 45 -15.04 -13.57 -11.14
C ASP A 45 -14.84 -12.80 -9.82
N ALA A 46 -14.25 -13.43 -8.80
CA ALA A 46 -13.93 -12.78 -7.53
C ALA A 46 -12.77 -11.79 -7.66
N VAL A 47 -11.73 -12.14 -8.43
CA VAL A 47 -10.62 -11.24 -8.77
C VAL A 47 -11.15 -10.03 -9.53
N LEU A 48 -11.96 -10.21 -10.59
CA LEU A 48 -12.60 -9.11 -11.31
C LEU A 48 -13.52 -8.27 -10.41
N GLY A 49 -14.21 -8.91 -9.47
CA GLY A 49 -15.01 -8.22 -8.46
C GLY A 49 -14.17 -7.31 -7.56
N ALA A 50 -12.99 -7.77 -7.14
CA ALA A 50 -12.06 -6.97 -6.36
C ALA A 50 -11.40 -5.88 -7.21
N GLU A 51 -10.97 -6.15 -8.44
CA GLU A 51 -10.50 -5.13 -9.39
C GLU A 51 -11.56 -4.03 -9.61
N LEU A 52 -12.85 -4.40 -9.64
CA LEU A 52 -13.93 -3.42 -9.72
C LEU A 52 -13.98 -2.51 -8.51
N ARG A 53 -13.66 -2.97 -7.28
CA ARG A 53 -13.56 -2.10 -6.09
C ARG A 53 -12.51 -1.01 -6.28
N PHE A 54 -11.37 -1.36 -6.87
CA PHE A 54 -10.29 -0.44 -7.21
C PHE A 54 -10.70 0.54 -8.30
N VAL A 55 -11.33 0.07 -9.38
CA VAL A 55 -11.89 0.93 -10.43
C VAL A 55 -12.92 1.89 -9.85
N MET A 56 -13.80 1.44 -8.96
CA MET A 56 -14.77 2.31 -8.28
C MET A 56 -14.11 3.36 -7.38
N GLY A 57 -12.88 3.11 -6.92
CA GLY A 57 -12.03 4.06 -6.20
C GLY A 57 -11.15 4.95 -7.10
N GLY A 58 -11.27 4.86 -8.42
CA GLY A 58 -10.49 5.67 -9.37
C GLY A 58 -9.19 5.04 -9.88
N ALA A 59 -8.84 3.83 -9.46
CA ALA A 59 -7.64 3.17 -9.96
C ALA A 59 -7.86 2.60 -11.37
N THR A 60 -6.80 2.63 -12.19
CA THR A 60 -6.80 2.07 -13.55
C THR A 60 -5.74 0.98 -13.74
N SER A 61 -4.83 0.86 -12.78
CA SER A 61 -3.72 -0.08 -12.77
C SER A 61 -3.31 -0.41 -11.35
N ALA A 62 -2.78 -1.61 -11.15
CA ALA A 62 -2.21 -2.06 -9.90
C ALA A 62 -1.04 -3.05 -10.16
N ALA A 63 -0.22 -3.29 -9.16
CA ALA A 63 0.61 -4.49 -9.08
C ALA A 63 0.03 -5.25 -7.89
N SER A 64 -0.55 -6.42 -8.19
CA SER A 64 -1.56 -7.08 -7.35
C SER A 64 -1.26 -8.55 -7.09
N ALA A 65 -0.04 -9.00 -7.40
CA ALA A 65 0.41 -10.39 -7.31
C ALA A 65 -0.58 -11.34 -8.01
N GLY A 66 -1.04 -10.93 -9.20
CA GLY A 66 -2.07 -11.60 -9.98
C GLY A 66 -3.04 -10.60 -10.59
N GLY A 67 -4.17 -11.11 -11.08
CA GLY A 67 -5.23 -10.30 -11.69
C GLY A 67 -5.87 -11.01 -12.88
N GLU A 68 -6.83 -10.34 -13.51
CA GLU A 68 -7.57 -10.85 -14.67
C GLU A 68 -7.49 -9.88 -15.85
N ALA A 69 -7.82 -10.39 -17.05
CA ALA A 69 -7.91 -9.54 -18.23
C ALA A 69 -9.22 -8.74 -18.22
N GLY A 70 -9.12 -7.42 -18.13
CA GLY A 70 -10.29 -6.55 -18.05
C GLY A 70 -9.96 -5.33 -17.20
N LEU A 71 -10.89 -4.91 -16.36
CA LEU A 71 -10.92 -3.72 -15.51
C LEU A 71 -9.56 -3.02 -15.24
N LEU A 72 -8.64 -3.61 -14.47
CA LEU A 72 -7.34 -3.00 -14.19
C LEU A 72 -6.25 -3.41 -15.19
N ARG A 73 -5.20 -2.60 -15.29
CA ARG A 73 -3.90 -3.08 -15.79
C ARG A 73 -3.16 -3.73 -14.62
N ASN A 74 -2.83 -5.01 -14.73
CA ASN A 74 -2.03 -5.71 -13.72
C ASN A 74 -0.55 -5.62 -14.15
N LEU A 75 0.15 -4.63 -13.58
CA LEU A 75 1.47 -4.16 -14.00
C LEU A 75 2.59 -5.14 -13.65
N ASP A 76 2.34 -6.12 -12.79
CA ASP A 76 3.26 -7.17 -12.37
C ASP A 76 2.96 -8.55 -12.99
N THR A 77 1.98 -8.63 -13.89
CA THR A 77 1.59 -9.89 -14.54
C THR A 77 1.77 -9.81 -16.05
N GLY A 78 2.64 -10.68 -16.58
CA GLY A 78 2.89 -10.79 -18.01
C GLY A 78 1.60 -11.05 -18.81
N GLY A 79 1.28 -10.16 -19.76
CA GLY A 79 0.09 -10.24 -20.60
C GLY A 79 -1.12 -9.45 -20.10
N LEU A 80 -1.09 -8.90 -18.88
CA LEU A 80 -2.19 -8.12 -18.29
C LEU A 80 -1.91 -6.61 -18.23
N LEU A 81 -0.91 -6.12 -18.96
CA LEU A 81 -0.54 -4.70 -19.03
C LEU A 81 -1.59 -3.79 -19.73
N GLY A 82 -2.70 -4.35 -20.20
CA GLY A 82 -3.77 -3.61 -20.88
C GLY A 82 -3.33 -2.90 -22.17
N GLY A 83 -2.30 -3.43 -22.85
CA GLY A 83 -1.75 -2.86 -24.09
C GLY A 83 -0.60 -1.86 -23.90
N LEU A 84 -0.08 -1.67 -22.69
CA LEU A 84 1.16 -0.92 -22.48
C LEU A 84 2.37 -1.70 -23.02
N SER A 85 3.34 -0.97 -23.58
CA SER A 85 4.61 -1.50 -24.07
C SER A 85 5.74 -1.16 -23.09
N ILE A 86 5.63 -1.69 -21.88
CA ILE A 86 6.61 -1.55 -20.78
C ILE A 86 6.98 -2.95 -20.26
N PRO A 87 8.12 -3.12 -19.57
CA PRO A 87 8.36 -4.32 -18.77
C PRO A 87 7.26 -4.46 -17.70
N PHE A 88 6.82 -5.68 -17.42
CA PHE A 88 6.00 -5.94 -16.24
C PHE A 88 6.90 -6.03 -15.00
N GLY A 89 6.38 -5.61 -13.85
CA GLY A 89 7.07 -5.72 -12.57
C GLY A 89 7.12 -7.15 -12.05
N ASN A 90 7.96 -7.39 -11.05
CA ASN A 90 8.03 -8.65 -10.32
C ASN A 90 7.72 -8.38 -8.85
N SER A 91 6.52 -8.77 -8.41
CA SER A 91 6.11 -8.77 -7.01
C SER A 91 6.65 -10.05 -6.35
N ASP A 92 7.61 -9.89 -5.44
CA ASP A 92 8.35 -10.99 -4.82
C ASP A 92 8.10 -11.02 -3.31
N THR A 93 7.33 -12.00 -2.85
CA THR A 93 7.01 -12.14 -1.42
C THR A 93 8.15 -12.74 -0.61
N PHE A 94 9.07 -13.48 -1.25
CA PHE A 94 10.13 -14.23 -0.56
C PHE A 94 11.48 -14.03 -1.27
N PRO A 95 12.01 -12.78 -1.29
CA PRO A 95 13.24 -12.46 -2.01
C PRO A 95 14.48 -13.21 -1.50
N LEU A 96 14.42 -13.73 -0.27
CA LEU A 96 15.49 -14.48 0.39
C LEU A 96 15.27 -16.01 0.36
N ASP A 97 14.27 -16.49 -0.38
CA ASP A 97 13.89 -17.92 -0.44
C ASP A 97 13.47 -18.47 0.94
N ASP A 98 12.69 -17.67 1.68
CA ASP A 98 12.22 -17.92 3.05
C ASP A 98 10.72 -18.31 3.11
N SER A 99 10.18 -18.82 2.00
CA SER A 99 8.75 -19.18 1.89
C SER A 99 8.31 -20.28 2.87
N ASP A 100 9.27 -21.05 3.40
CA ASP A 100 9.07 -22.10 4.40
C ASP A 100 8.81 -21.55 5.81
N GLY A 101 9.13 -20.27 6.07
CA GLY A 101 8.98 -19.61 7.36
C GLY A 101 10.29 -19.30 8.07
N GLN A 102 11.44 -19.50 7.41
CA GLN A 102 12.73 -19.26 8.05
C GLN A 102 12.92 -17.79 8.45
N GLN A 103 13.23 -17.58 9.74
CA GLN A 103 13.58 -16.28 10.31
C GLN A 103 15.04 -16.32 10.80
N VAL A 104 15.84 -15.30 10.47
CA VAL A 104 17.25 -15.20 10.85
C VAL A 104 17.52 -13.79 11.35
N THR A 105 18.14 -13.65 12.53
CA THR A 105 18.46 -12.35 13.14
C THR A 105 19.88 -11.85 12.83
N GLU A 106 20.73 -12.71 12.25
CA GLU A 106 22.09 -12.35 11.84
C GLU A 106 22.55 -13.24 10.67
N GLY A 107 23.11 -12.60 9.64
CA GLY A 107 23.63 -13.29 8.46
C GLY A 107 22.52 -13.68 7.48
N CYS A 108 22.93 -14.18 6.30
CA CYS A 108 22.05 -14.26 5.13
C CYS A 108 21.83 -15.68 4.62
N ASN A 109 21.83 -16.65 5.53
CA ASN A 109 21.56 -18.05 5.21
C ASN A 109 20.08 -18.38 5.41
N TYR A 110 19.24 -17.85 4.51
CA TYR A 110 17.82 -18.18 4.40
C TYR A 110 17.69 -19.44 3.52
N GLY A 111 17.18 -19.30 2.30
CA GLY A 111 17.07 -20.41 1.35
C GLY A 111 18.29 -20.61 0.44
N SER A 112 18.14 -21.54 -0.50
CA SER A 112 19.21 -21.94 -1.43
C SER A 112 19.15 -21.22 -2.78
N ASP A 113 18.02 -20.57 -3.10
CA ASP A 113 17.78 -19.88 -4.36
C ASP A 113 17.25 -18.45 -4.14
N PRO A 114 17.95 -17.59 -3.37
CA PRO A 114 17.51 -16.21 -3.18
C PRO A 114 17.57 -15.41 -4.48
N THR A 115 16.74 -14.38 -4.60
CA THR A 115 16.80 -13.45 -5.72
C THR A 115 18.18 -12.78 -5.77
N THR A 116 18.74 -12.66 -6.98
CA THR A 116 20.07 -12.11 -7.23
C THR A 116 20.00 -10.72 -7.84
N ALA A 117 21.07 -9.94 -7.64
CA ALA A 117 21.23 -8.62 -8.25
C ALA A 117 21.08 -8.63 -9.79
N SER A 118 21.42 -9.75 -10.44
CA SER A 118 21.30 -9.89 -11.90
C SER A 118 19.85 -10.00 -12.38
N GLN A 119 18.96 -10.51 -11.53
CA GLN A 119 17.55 -10.65 -11.84
C GLN A 119 16.86 -9.28 -11.78
N VAL A 120 17.18 -8.44 -10.80
CA VAL A 120 16.46 -7.17 -10.57
C VAL A 120 16.91 -5.99 -11.45
N GLN A 121 17.92 -6.19 -12.31
CA GLN A 121 18.53 -5.11 -13.11
C GLN A 121 17.71 -4.62 -14.32
N SER A 122 16.69 -5.36 -14.75
CA SER A 122 16.05 -5.10 -16.06
C SER A 122 14.54 -4.89 -16.00
N TYR A 123 13.94 -4.99 -14.81
CA TYR A 123 12.51 -4.84 -14.64
C TYR A 123 12.19 -4.27 -13.26
N PRO A 124 11.01 -3.64 -13.10
CA PRO A 124 10.56 -3.15 -11.81
C PRO A 124 10.44 -4.31 -10.82
N TYR A 125 10.95 -4.15 -9.61
CA TYR A 125 11.03 -5.20 -8.61
C TYR A 125 10.40 -4.73 -7.31
N LEU A 126 9.43 -5.48 -6.80
CA LEU A 126 8.65 -5.13 -5.61
C LEU A 126 8.78 -6.24 -4.55
N PRO A 127 9.91 -6.28 -3.80
CA PRO A 127 10.14 -7.30 -2.79
C PRO A 127 9.46 -6.95 -1.45
N HIS A 128 8.92 -7.95 -0.76
CA HIS A 128 8.54 -7.83 0.65
C HIS A 128 9.79 -7.94 1.51
N VAL A 129 10.12 -6.89 2.26
CA VAL A 129 11.35 -6.79 3.06
C VAL A 129 11.05 -5.99 4.32
N ALA A 130 11.60 -6.43 5.45
CA ALA A 130 11.42 -5.78 6.73
C ALA A 130 9.93 -5.66 7.11
N GLU A 131 9.16 -6.70 6.78
CA GLU A 131 7.74 -6.81 7.11
C GLU A 131 7.56 -7.40 8.52
N GLY A 132 7.75 -6.52 9.50
CA GLY A 132 7.75 -6.86 10.92
C GLY A 132 8.46 -5.79 11.73
N ILE A 133 8.56 -5.99 13.04
CA ILE A 133 9.18 -5.03 13.97
C ILE A 133 10.40 -5.60 14.71
N ASN A 134 10.72 -6.88 14.49
CA ASN A 134 11.81 -7.55 15.19
C ASN A 134 13.12 -7.62 14.38
N ALA A 135 14.18 -8.08 15.05
CA ALA A 135 15.51 -8.19 14.46
C ALA A 135 15.58 -9.13 13.25
N ALA A 136 14.70 -10.12 13.15
CA ALA A 136 14.65 -11.00 11.98
C ALA A 136 14.14 -10.24 10.74
N ALA A 137 13.11 -9.40 10.91
CA ALA A 137 12.61 -8.54 9.85
C ALA A 137 13.66 -7.51 9.41
N ALA A 138 14.36 -6.86 10.37
CA ALA A 138 15.45 -5.93 10.05
C ALA A 138 16.60 -6.59 9.28
N ASN A 139 16.97 -7.82 9.65
CA ASN A 139 18.06 -8.56 8.99
C ASN A 139 17.73 -8.89 7.52
N GLU A 140 16.46 -8.93 7.12
CA GLU A 140 16.10 -9.11 5.71
C GLU A 140 16.66 -7.99 4.83
N PHE A 141 16.54 -6.74 5.30
CA PHE A 141 17.11 -5.59 4.60
C PHE A 141 18.63 -5.71 4.51
N THR A 142 19.29 -6.04 5.62
CA THR A 142 20.75 -6.26 5.66
C THR A 142 21.20 -7.26 4.59
N CYS A 143 20.41 -8.30 4.34
CA CYS A 143 20.75 -9.34 3.37
C CYS A 143 20.52 -8.97 1.91
N ILE A 144 19.68 -7.97 1.65
CA ILE A 144 19.45 -7.43 0.31
C ILE A 144 20.17 -6.10 0.05
N SER A 145 20.88 -5.55 1.04
CA SER A 145 21.61 -4.28 0.94
C SER A 145 23.06 -4.46 0.47
N SER A 146 23.86 -3.39 0.51
CA SER A 146 25.29 -3.46 0.18
C SER A 146 26.12 -4.32 1.15
N SER A 147 25.61 -4.58 2.34
CA SER A 147 26.23 -5.43 3.36
C SER A 147 25.94 -6.92 3.14
N GLY A 148 24.90 -7.24 2.37
CA GLY A 148 24.47 -8.59 2.08
C GLY A 148 25.19 -9.26 0.90
N PRO A 149 24.94 -10.56 0.67
CA PRO A 149 25.51 -11.31 -0.45
C PRO A 149 24.91 -10.90 -1.82
N ASN A 150 23.69 -10.37 -1.83
CA ASN A 150 22.97 -9.97 -3.05
C ASN A 150 22.35 -8.58 -2.85
N ASN A 151 23.01 -7.53 -3.34
CA ASN A 151 22.41 -6.19 -3.29
C ASN A 151 21.27 -6.08 -4.32
N LEU A 152 20.03 -6.01 -3.82
CA LEU A 152 18.80 -5.86 -4.62
C LEU A 152 18.31 -4.41 -4.67
N LEU A 153 19.00 -3.47 -4.04
CA LEU A 153 18.64 -2.05 -4.03
C LEU A 153 19.10 -1.39 -5.33
N THR A 154 18.14 -1.00 -6.15
CA THR A 154 18.35 -0.36 -7.46
C THR A 154 17.27 0.70 -7.68
N ASP A 155 17.43 1.52 -8.72
CA ASP A 155 16.39 2.47 -9.17
C ASP A 155 15.16 1.79 -9.80
N HIS A 156 15.16 0.46 -9.88
CA HIS A 156 14.01 -0.36 -10.25
C HIS A 156 13.32 -1.02 -9.03
N THR A 157 13.84 -0.83 -7.83
CA THR A 157 13.39 -1.54 -6.63
C THR A 157 12.44 -0.67 -5.79
N ALA A 158 11.28 -1.20 -5.44
CA ALA A 158 10.32 -0.59 -4.52
C ALA A 158 9.98 -1.57 -3.39
N LEU A 159 10.59 -1.39 -2.22
CA LEU A 159 10.43 -2.27 -1.05
C LEU A 159 8.99 -2.17 -0.52
N ILE A 160 8.36 -3.30 -0.30
CA ILE A 160 7.01 -3.37 0.27
C ILE A 160 7.13 -3.50 1.80
N HIS A 161 6.32 -2.73 2.52
CA HIS A 161 6.26 -2.63 3.98
C HIS A 161 7.39 -1.81 4.62
N GLY A 162 8.61 -2.34 4.75
CA GLY A 162 9.75 -1.58 5.29
C GLY A 162 9.57 -1.08 6.74
N ILE A 163 8.90 -1.85 7.61
CA ILE A 163 8.59 -1.45 8.99
C ILE A 163 9.85 -1.42 9.86
N ALA A 164 10.68 -2.46 9.75
CA ALA A 164 11.89 -2.63 10.55
C ALA A 164 13.12 -1.87 10.02
N LEU A 165 12.93 -0.88 9.13
CA LEU A 165 14.03 -0.09 8.58
C LEU A 165 14.54 0.95 9.59
N VAL A 166 15.85 1.18 9.59
CA VAL A 166 16.53 2.19 10.43
C VAL A 166 17.18 3.29 9.57
N PRO A 167 17.70 4.39 10.15
CA PRO A 167 18.23 5.52 9.38
C PRO A 167 19.26 5.18 8.29
N ASP A 168 20.22 4.32 8.62
CA ASP A 168 21.22 3.86 7.65
C ASP A 168 20.58 3.11 6.45
N ASP A 169 19.46 2.40 6.67
CA ASP A 169 18.80 1.62 5.63
C ASP A 169 18.14 2.53 4.60
N TYR A 170 17.33 3.50 5.03
CA TYR A 170 16.67 4.41 4.10
C TYR A 170 17.63 5.44 3.49
N ALA A 171 18.77 5.73 4.13
CA ALA A 171 19.87 6.42 3.47
C ALA A 171 20.50 5.58 2.34
N GLU A 172 20.71 4.28 2.52
CA GLU A 172 21.14 3.43 1.41
C GLU A 172 20.06 3.36 0.32
N MET A 173 18.78 3.23 0.66
CA MET A 173 17.69 3.24 -0.32
C MET A 173 17.73 4.51 -1.18
N GLN A 174 17.91 5.67 -0.56
CA GLN A 174 18.02 6.95 -1.28
C GLN A 174 19.23 6.96 -2.23
N GLN A 175 20.41 6.53 -1.75
CA GLN A 175 21.64 6.50 -2.56
C GLN A 175 21.51 5.56 -3.77
N ARG A 176 20.70 4.51 -3.63
CA ARG A 176 20.44 3.50 -4.67
C ARG A 176 19.29 3.88 -5.61
N GLY A 177 18.52 4.91 -5.26
CA GLY A 177 17.32 5.32 -6.02
C GLY A 177 16.10 4.42 -5.82
N SER A 178 16.15 3.54 -4.81
CA SER A 178 15.05 2.66 -4.41
C SER A 178 13.87 3.46 -3.86
N MET A 179 12.71 2.80 -3.76
CA MET A 179 11.48 3.38 -3.24
C MET A 179 10.89 2.52 -2.12
N LEU A 180 9.91 3.08 -1.39
CA LEU A 180 9.05 2.36 -0.46
C LEU A 180 7.62 2.25 -1.03
N VAL A 181 6.99 1.10 -0.85
CA VAL A 181 5.55 0.90 -0.97
C VAL A 181 4.98 0.71 0.44
N TRP A 182 4.34 1.75 0.94
CA TRP A 182 3.76 1.83 2.28
C TRP A 182 2.32 1.31 2.27
N SER A 183 2.00 0.40 3.20
CA SER A 183 0.68 -0.22 3.34
C SER A 183 0.12 -0.03 4.75
N PRO A 184 -0.11 1.24 5.17
CA PRO A 184 -0.32 1.61 6.56
C PRO A 184 -1.38 0.76 7.26
N ARG A 185 -2.51 0.53 6.61
CA ARG A 185 -3.62 -0.20 7.22
C ARG A 185 -3.23 -1.64 7.58
N SER A 186 -2.58 -2.32 6.64
CA SER A 186 -2.11 -3.69 6.85
C SER A 186 -1.00 -3.74 7.90
N ASN A 187 -0.05 -2.81 7.82
CA ASN A 187 1.03 -2.73 8.80
C ASN A 187 0.48 -2.57 10.23
N ILE A 188 -0.45 -1.63 10.45
CA ILE A 188 -0.99 -1.34 11.77
C ILE A 188 -1.77 -2.52 12.33
N VAL A 189 -2.66 -3.12 11.55
CA VAL A 189 -3.51 -4.20 12.10
C VAL A 189 -2.70 -5.46 12.39
N LEU A 190 -1.62 -5.72 11.64
CA LEU A 190 -0.78 -6.90 11.83
C LEU A 190 0.28 -6.67 12.91
N TYR A 191 0.95 -5.52 12.95
CA TYR A 191 2.13 -5.31 13.79
C TYR A 191 1.92 -4.32 14.93
N GLY A 192 0.85 -3.52 14.85
CA GLY A 192 0.57 -2.41 15.76
C GLY A 192 1.31 -1.13 15.39
N ASN A 193 2.27 -1.22 14.46
CA ASN A 193 3.12 -0.13 13.99
C ASN A 193 3.15 -0.11 12.45
N THR A 194 3.73 0.95 11.87
CA THR A 194 3.98 1.08 10.42
C THR A 194 5.40 1.54 10.13
N ALA A 195 5.75 1.66 8.86
CA ALA A 195 7.07 2.16 8.45
C ALA A 195 7.30 3.59 8.96
N PRO A 196 8.55 3.97 9.31
CA PRO A 196 8.90 5.32 9.76
C PRO A 196 8.89 6.30 8.57
N VAL A 197 7.71 6.55 8.01
CA VAL A 197 7.55 7.23 6.71
C VAL A 197 7.97 8.69 6.73
N THR A 198 7.87 9.39 7.87
CA THR A 198 8.36 10.77 8.01
C THR A 198 9.88 10.83 7.84
N ALA A 199 10.63 9.99 8.56
CA ALA A 199 12.08 9.90 8.44
C ALA A 199 12.53 9.48 7.04
N ILE A 200 11.84 8.50 6.45
CA ILE A 200 12.09 8.02 5.08
C ILE A 200 11.90 9.13 4.05
N ASP A 201 10.86 9.97 4.22
CA ASP A 201 10.60 11.11 3.36
C ASP A 201 11.63 12.24 3.55
N VAL A 202 12.02 12.55 4.80
CA VAL A 202 13.07 13.52 5.13
C VAL A 202 14.38 13.19 4.44
N VAL A 203 14.79 11.92 4.44
CA VAL A 203 16.00 11.47 3.72
C VAL A 203 15.83 11.50 2.20
N GLY A 204 14.60 11.59 1.69
CA GLY A 204 14.28 11.77 0.28
C GLY A 204 14.02 10.46 -0.48
N VAL A 205 13.65 9.38 0.22
CA VAL A 205 13.21 8.14 -0.42
C VAL A 205 11.76 8.32 -0.89
N PRO A 206 11.47 8.13 -2.20
CA PRO A 206 10.10 8.27 -2.68
C PRO A 206 9.17 7.16 -2.15
N ILE A 207 7.99 7.56 -1.67
CA ILE A 207 7.00 6.66 -1.09
C ILE A 207 5.79 6.52 -2.03
N ALA A 208 5.30 5.29 -2.21
CA ALA A 208 4.04 4.99 -2.89
C ALA A 208 3.09 4.23 -1.94
N LEU A 209 1.77 4.28 -2.15
CA LEU A 209 0.80 3.59 -1.29
C LEU A 209 0.32 2.26 -1.88
N GLY A 210 0.31 1.21 -1.06
CA GLY A 210 -0.24 -0.11 -1.40
C GLY A 210 -1.36 -0.52 -0.44
N THR A 211 -2.35 -1.24 -0.94
CA THR A 211 -3.49 -1.75 -0.14
C THR A 211 -3.20 -3.09 0.51
N ASP A 212 -2.16 -3.79 0.05
CA ASP A 212 -1.78 -5.14 0.50
C ASP A 212 -2.84 -6.21 0.21
N TRP A 213 -3.79 -6.49 1.08
CA TRP A 213 -4.78 -7.53 0.79
C TRP A 213 -6.03 -7.35 1.63
N VAL A 214 -7.16 -7.90 1.18
CA VAL A 214 -8.47 -7.63 1.79
C VAL A 214 -8.57 -8.04 3.27
N ALA A 215 -7.70 -8.94 3.75
CA ALA A 215 -7.73 -9.43 5.12
C ALA A 215 -7.29 -8.37 6.12
N SER A 216 -6.12 -7.76 5.92
CA SER A 216 -5.53 -6.76 6.84
C SER A 216 -5.48 -5.35 6.24
N GLY A 217 -5.63 -5.21 4.93
CA GLY A 217 -5.49 -3.97 4.20
C GLY A 217 -6.80 -3.33 3.78
N SER A 218 -6.70 -2.35 2.88
CA SER A 218 -7.85 -1.61 2.37
C SER A 218 -8.52 -2.29 1.19
N MET A 219 -9.84 -2.11 1.06
CA MET A 219 -10.61 -2.67 -0.05
C MET A 219 -10.35 -1.98 -1.40
N ASN A 220 -9.79 -0.77 -1.38
CA ASN A 220 -9.37 0.04 -2.53
C ASN A 220 -8.50 1.22 -2.09
N MET A 221 -7.95 1.97 -3.05
CA MET A 221 -7.07 3.10 -2.80
C MET A 221 -7.70 4.28 -2.05
N LEU A 222 -9.01 4.52 -2.15
CA LEU A 222 -9.66 5.61 -1.39
C LEU A 222 -9.62 5.32 0.11
N ARG A 223 -9.79 4.04 0.49
CA ARG A 223 -9.71 3.62 1.90
C ARG A 223 -8.27 3.64 2.42
N GLU A 224 -7.28 3.36 1.58
CA GLU A 224 -5.86 3.47 1.98
C GLU A 224 -5.42 4.93 2.12
N LEU A 225 -5.84 5.82 1.21
CA LEU A 225 -5.58 7.26 1.31
C LEU A 225 -6.17 7.86 2.58
N LYS A 226 -7.40 7.48 2.96
CA LYS A 226 -8.00 7.91 4.24
C LYS A 226 -7.23 7.40 5.45
N CYS A 227 -6.62 6.22 5.35
CA CYS A 227 -5.77 5.68 6.41
C CYS A 227 -4.50 6.51 6.56
N ALA A 228 -3.81 6.78 5.45
CA ALA A 228 -2.61 7.58 5.41
C ALA A 228 -2.85 9.03 5.88
N ASP A 229 -3.92 9.69 5.41
CA ASP A 229 -4.32 11.04 5.83
C ASP A 229 -4.68 11.11 7.32
N GLN A 230 -5.37 10.09 7.85
CA GLN A 230 -5.67 10.03 9.28
C GLN A 230 -4.41 9.84 10.12
N LEU A 231 -3.50 8.97 9.68
CA LEU A 231 -2.22 8.77 10.35
C LEU A 231 -1.40 10.05 10.37
N ASP A 232 -1.30 10.71 9.22
CA ASP A 232 -0.56 11.96 9.07
C ASP A 232 -1.05 13.05 10.03
N ALA A 233 -2.37 13.29 10.03
CA ALA A 233 -2.99 14.32 10.86
C ALA A 233 -3.01 14.01 12.37
N THR A 234 -2.85 12.74 12.76
CA THR A 234 -2.99 12.33 14.18
C THR A 234 -1.65 11.97 14.81
N TYR A 235 -0.74 11.39 14.04
CA TYR A 235 0.47 10.72 14.53
C TYR A 235 1.75 11.26 13.89
N PHE A 236 1.68 12.03 12.79
CA PHE A 236 2.87 12.49 12.07
C PHE A 236 2.97 14.02 11.95
N ASP A 237 2.32 14.76 12.85
CA ASP A 237 2.37 16.24 12.91
C ASP A 237 2.08 16.94 11.56
N ASP A 238 1.11 16.43 10.79
CA ASP A 238 0.74 16.94 9.45
C ASP A 238 1.96 17.00 8.47
N HIS A 239 2.87 16.01 8.55
CA HIS A 239 4.08 15.93 7.72
C HIS A 239 3.79 15.96 6.22
N PHE A 240 2.77 15.23 5.77
CA PHE A 240 2.44 15.11 4.34
C PHE A 240 1.31 16.05 3.92
N THR A 241 1.58 16.89 2.93
CA THR A 241 0.51 17.66 2.28
C THR A 241 -0.43 16.75 1.48
N ASP A 242 -1.65 17.22 1.23
CA ASP A 242 -2.60 16.54 0.33
C ASP A 242 -1.98 16.19 -1.03
N ARG A 243 -1.07 17.02 -1.52
CA ARG A 243 -0.39 16.78 -2.79
C ARG A 243 0.58 15.60 -2.68
N GLU A 244 1.31 15.46 -1.58
CA GLU A 244 2.23 14.34 -1.35
C GLU A 244 1.47 13.03 -1.20
N LEU A 245 0.41 12.98 -0.38
CA LEU A 245 -0.46 11.80 -0.27
C LEU A 245 -1.06 11.41 -1.63
N TRP A 246 -1.52 12.39 -2.41
CA TRP A 246 -2.02 12.15 -3.77
C TRP A 246 -0.92 11.62 -4.72
N LEU A 247 0.31 12.11 -4.62
CA LEU A 247 1.46 11.61 -5.40
C LEU A 247 1.79 10.16 -5.05
N MET A 248 1.67 9.75 -3.78
CA MET A 248 1.88 8.37 -3.35
C MET A 248 0.93 7.38 -4.06
N ALA A 249 -0.30 7.80 -4.36
CA ALA A 249 -1.30 7.00 -5.08
C ALA A 249 -1.24 7.14 -6.62
N THR A 250 -0.43 8.08 -7.16
CA THR A 250 -0.39 8.39 -8.60
C THR A 250 1.01 8.24 -9.19
N ALA A 251 1.78 9.33 -9.26
CA ALA A 251 3.08 9.37 -9.92
C ALA A 251 4.09 8.43 -9.24
N ASN A 252 4.09 8.35 -7.91
CA ASN A 252 4.99 7.45 -7.18
C ASN A 252 4.57 5.99 -7.38
N GLY A 253 3.27 5.69 -7.41
CA GLY A 253 2.79 4.35 -7.76
C GLY A 253 3.20 3.91 -9.17
N ALA A 254 3.16 4.83 -10.14
CA ALA A 254 3.67 4.57 -11.49
C ALA A 254 5.19 4.38 -11.51
N ARG A 255 5.96 5.11 -10.69
CA ARG A 255 7.41 4.93 -10.57
C ARG A 255 7.78 3.58 -9.94
N ALA A 256 7.13 3.22 -8.83
CA ALA A 256 7.35 1.95 -8.13
C ALA A 256 7.10 0.72 -9.03
N THR A 257 6.18 0.84 -10.00
CA THR A 257 5.84 -0.22 -10.96
C THR A 257 6.54 -0.07 -12.31
N GLY A 258 7.48 0.86 -12.45
CA GLY A 258 8.19 1.15 -13.71
C GLY A 258 7.35 1.70 -14.86
N ALA A 259 6.12 2.13 -14.58
CA ALA A 259 5.19 2.68 -15.54
C ALA A 259 5.27 4.22 -15.67
N ALA A 260 6.15 4.91 -14.93
CA ALA A 260 6.23 6.38 -14.88
C ALA A 260 6.47 7.08 -16.24
N ALA A 261 6.97 6.35 -17.25
CA ALA A 261 7.11 6.88 -18.61
C ALA A 261 5.77 7.04 -19.35
N VAL A 262 4.70 6.40 -18.88
CA VAL A 262 3.41 6.31 -19.60
C VAL A 262 2.17 6.48 -18.71
N LEU A 263 2.29 6.29 -17.39
CA LEU A 263 1.21 6.43 -16.40
C LEU A 263 1.55 7.45 -15.29
N GLY A 264 0.57 7.77 -14.46
CA GLY A 264 0.75 8.54 -13.22
C GLY A 264 0.83 10.06 -13.39
N THR A 265 0.78 10.57 -14.62
CA THR A 265 0.81 12.02 -14.91
C THR A 265 -0.16 12.38 -16.03
N LEU A 266 -0.92 13.47 -15.85
CA LEU A 266 -1.76 14.04 -16.89
C LEU A 266 -0.94 14.98 -17.77
N ALA A 267 -0.25 14.44 -18.77
CA ALA A 267 0.54 15.20 -19.73
C ALA A 267 0.48 14.60 -21.14
N ALA A 268 0.79 15.42 -22.16
CA ALA A 268 0.87 14.92 -23.53
C ALA A 268 1.95 13.82 -23.65
N GLY A 269 1.60 12.70 -24.29
CA GLY A 269 2.45 11.52 -24.41
C GLY A 269 2.14 10.41 -23.41
N TYR A 270 1.41 10.70 -22.34
CA TYR A 270 0.93 9.72 -21.37
C TYR A 270 -0.37 9.06 -21.83
N VAL A 271 -0.66 7.87 -21.30
CA VAL A 271 -1.93 7.19 -21.52
C VAL A 271 -3.04 7.93 -20.79
N ALA A 272 -4.23 8.00 -21.39
CA ALA A 272 -5.41 8.63 -20.80
C ALA A 272 -6.07 7.73 -19.72
N ASP A 273 -5.28 7.35 -18.72
CA ASP A 273 -5.74 6.76 -17.47
C ASP A 273 -6.10 7.91 -16.52
N ILE A 274 -7.39 8.17 -16.34
CA ILE A 274 -7.92 9.40 -15.72
C ILE A 274 -9.07 9.05 -14.79
N ALA A 275 -9.03 9.54 -13.55
CA ALA A 275 -10.16 9.55 -12.64
C ALA A 275 -10.62 10.99 -12.38
N VAL A 276 -11.93 11.19 -12.26
CA VAL A 276 -12.57 12.48 -11.99
C VAL A 276 -13.38 12.35 -10.71
N PHE A 277 -13.14 13.26 -9.78
CA PHE A 277 -13.77 13.28 -8.46
C PHE A 277 -14.64 14.53 -8.33
N ARG A 278 -15.75 14.41 -7.61
CA ARG A 278 -16.61 15.55 -7.26
C ARG A 278 -15.88 16.42 -6.24
N THR A 279 -16.01 17.73 -6.39
CA THR A 279 -15.50 18.72 -5.44
C THR A 279 -16.67 19.39 -4.72
N ASP A 280 -16.43 19.87 -3.49
CA ASP A 280 -17.34 20.75 -2.77
C ASP A 280 -16.57 21.87 -2.02
N GLU A 281 -17.25 22.58 -1.12
CA GLU A 281 -16.65 23.69 -0.35
C GLU A 281 -15.52 23.23 0.59
N ASN A 282 -15.57 21.99 1.10
CA ASN A 282 -14.62 21.43 2.07
C ASN A 282 -13.60 20.49 1.41
N ALA A 283 -13.89 19.96 0.22
CA ALA A 283 -13.03 19.03 -0.51
C ALA A 283 -12.83 19.52 -1.96
N HIS A 284 -11.70 20.20 -2.20
CA HIS A 284 -11.26 20.67 -3.53
C HIS A 284 -9.78 20.32 -3.77
N ASP A 285 -9.30 20.49 -5.01
CA ASP A 285 -7.95 20.11 -5.42
C ASP A 285 -7.61 18.64 -5.07
N HIS A 286 -6.49 18.37 -4.41
CA HIS A 286 -6.09 17.01 -4.03
C HIS A 286 -6.93 16.45 -2.85
N ARG A 287 -7.46 17.32 -1.97
CA ARG A 287 -8.35 16.92 -0.88
C ARG A 287 -9.60 16.21 -1.39
N ALA A 288 -10.10 16.62 -2.56
CA ALA A 288 -11.25 15.97 -3.21
C ALA A 288 -10.98 14.49 -3.55
N VAL A 289 -9.72 14.09 -3.76
CA VAL A 289 -9.34 12.69 -3.99
C VAL A 289 -9.19 11.95 -2.66
N ILE A 290 -8.51 12.55 -1.69
CA ILE A 290 -8.22 11.94 -0.38
C ILE A 290 -9.51 11.69 0.43
N ALA A 291 -10.41 12.68 0.45
CA ALA A 291 -11.65 12.61 1.22
C ALA A 291 -12.77 11.81 0.50
N ALA A 292 -12.63 11.54 -0.80
CA ALA A 292 -13.69 10.95 -1.61
C ALA A 292 -14.21 9.62 -1.07
N ASN A 293 -15.52 9.42 -1.24
CA ASN A 293 -16.14 8.10 -1.23
C ASN A 293 -16.38 7.61 -2.67
N VAL A 294 -16.80 6.35 -2.81
CA VAL A 294 -17.05 5.75 -4.14
C VAL A 294 -18.13 6.49 -4.95
N ASP A 295 -19.09 7.12 -4.27
CA ASP A 295 -20.16 7.91 -4.88
C ASP A 295 -19.70 9.31 -5.34
N ASP A 296 -18.53 9.77 -4.88
CA ASP A 296 -17.86 10.99 -5.36
C ASP A 296 -17.04 10.77 -6.63
N VAL A 297 -16.77 9.51 -7.00
CA VAL A 297 -16.08 9.19 -8.26
C VAL A 297 -17.04 9.37 -9.43
N VAL A 298 -16.80 10.41 -10.22
CA VAL A 298 -17.66 10.84 -11.34
C VAL A 298 -17.37 10.04 -12.60
N LEU A 299 -16.09 9.74 -12.87
CA LEU A 299 -15.64 9.06 -14.07
C LEU A 299 -14.28 8.40 -13.85
N VAL A 300 -14.11 7.19 -14.37
CA VAL A 300 -12.83 6.50 -14.45
C VAL A 300 -12.61 6.04 -15.88
N LEU A 301 -11.51 6.46 -16.48
CA LEU A 301 -11.09 6.12 -17.84
C LEU A 301 -9.77 5.35 -17.76
N ARG A 302 -9.67 4.29 -18.54
CA ARG A 302 -8.40 3.60 -18.79
C ARG A 302 -8.11 3.65 -20.28
N GLY A 303 -7.00 4.25 -20.67
CA GLY A 303 -6.65 4.50 -22.07
C GLY A 303 -7.70 5.34 -22.81
N GLY A 304 -8.42 6.22 -22.11
CA GLY A 304 -9.52 7.01 -22.64
C GLY A 304 -10.85 6.26 -22.76
N VAL A 305 -10.90 5.00 -22.34
CA VAL A 305 -12.11 4.16 -22.39
C VAL A 305 -12.77 4.14 -20.99
N PRO A 306 -14.07 4.47 -20.86
CA PRO A 306 -14.72 4.66 -19.56
C PRO A 306 -15.05 3.33 -18.87
N LEU A 307 -14.56 3.09 -17.67
CA LEU A 307 -14.80 1.86 -16.92
C LEU A 307 -15.94 1.99 -15.90
N TYR A 308 -16.05 3.15 -15.25
CA TYR A 308 -17.00 3.41 -14.17
C TYR A 308 -17.34 4.91 -14.10
N GLY A 309 -18.52 5.25 -13.60
CA GLY A 309 -18.89 6.65 -13.35
C GLY A 309 -20.39 6.88 -13.25
N ASP A 310 -20.77 8.17 -13.23
CA ASP A 310 -22.16 8.62 -13.15
C ASP A 310 -22.99 8.13 -14.35
N ASP A 311 -24.20 7.61 -14.08
CA ASP A 311 -25.11 7.10 -15.12
C ASP A 311 -25.39 8.16 -16.19
N ALA A 312 -25.63 9.41 -15.77
CA ALA A 312 -25.91 10.53 -16.66
C ALA A 312 -24.78 10.80 -17.68
N LEU A 313 -23.54 10.41 -17.36
CA LEU A 313 -22.38 10.57 -18.22
C LEU A 313 -22.17 9.33 -19.10
N LEU A 314 -22.15 8.14 -18.49
CA LEU A 314 -21.84 6.88 -19.18
C LEU A 314 -22.97 6.42 -20.11
N ALA A 315 -24.22 6.78 -19.83
CA ALA A 315 -25.37 6.49 -20.70
C ALA A 315 -25.36 7.29 -22.02
N THR A 316 -24.47 8.27 -22.16
CA THR A 316 -24.35 9.05 -23.39
C THR A 316 -23.76 8.20 -24.53
N ALA A 317 -24.14 8.54 -25.77
CA ALA A 317 -23.61 7.86 -26.96
C ALA A 317 -22.09 8.06 -27.15
N PHE A 318 -21.47 9.03 -26.46
CA PHE A 318 -20.03 9.28 -26.53
C PHE A 318 -19.22 8.22 -25.77
N PHE A 319 -19.69 7.78 -24.59
CA PHE A 319 -18.92 6.92 -23.69
C PHE A 319 -19.30 5.43 -23.74
N GLY A 320 -20.53 5.07 -24.08
CA GLY A 320 -20.89 3.64 -24.14
C GLY A 320 -22.36 3.32 -24.27
N GLY A 321 -23.27 4.29 -24.11
CA GLY A 321 -24.70 4.02 -24.26
C GLY A 321 -25.18 2.87 -23.35
N SER A 322 -25.77 1.82 -23.93
CA SER A 322 -26.31 0.66 -23.22
C SER A 322 -25.28 -0.37 -22.77
N ASP A 323 -24.01 -0.24 -23.14
CA ASP A 323 -23.00 -1.29 -23.00
C ASP A 323 -22.34 -1.33 -21.61
N CYS A 324 -22.76 -0.44 -20.70
CA CYS A 324 -22.33 -0.42 -19.31
C CYS A 324 -23.52 -0.68 -18.38
N GLU A 325 -23.33 -1.59 -17.43
CA GLU A 325 -24.35 -2.06 -16.49
C GLU A 325 -24.64 -0.99 -15.42
N ALA A 326 -25.92 -0.62 -15.30
CA ALA A 326 -26.38 0.38 -14.33
C ALA A 326 -26.65 -0.23 -12.94
N PHE A 327 -26.33 0.52 -11.89
CA PHE A 327 -26.59 0.16 -10.50
C PHE A 327 -26.61 1.41 -9.60
N ASP A 328 -27.18 1.26 -8.42
CA ASP A 328 -27.18 2.31 -7.39
C ASP A 328 -25.92 2.16 -6.52
N VAL A 329 -25.23 3.27 -6.28
CA VAL A 329 -24.12 3.37 -5.32
C VAL A 329 -24.48 4.49 -4.36
N CYS A 330 -24.96 4.12 -3.18
CA CYS A 330 -25.25 5.07 -2.10
C CYS A 330 -26.29 6.13 -2.47
N GLY A 331 -27.30 5.74 -3.24
CA GLY A 331 -28.34 6.64 -3.74
C GLY A 331 -27.94 7.40 -5.01
N MET A 332 -26.71 7.21 -5.51
CA MET A 332 -26.24 7.78 -6.77
C MET A 332 -26.37 6.76 -7.89
N ALA A 333 -27.02 7.15 -8.98
CA ALA A 333 -27.12 6.34 -10.19
C ALA A 333 -25.75 6.27 -10.90
N LYS A 334 -25.17 5.07 -10.96
CA LYS A 334 -23.84 4.81 -11.55
C LYS A 334 -23.93 3.73 -12.63
N ARG A 335 -22.87 3.63 -13.43
CA ARG A 335 -22.62 2.52 -14.35
C ARG A 335 -21.21 1.98 -14.19
N ALA A 336 -21.05 0.68 -14.36
CA ALA A 336 -19.76 0.01 -14.57
C ALA A 336 -19.81 -0.73 -15.91
N CYS A 337 -18.72 -0.72 -16.67
CA CYS A 337 -18.66 -1.32 -18.01
C CYS A 337 -17.98 -2.71 -17.97
N VAL A 338 -18.39 -3.57 -17.04
CA VAL A 338 -17.71 -4.84 -16.73
C VAL A 338 -17.77 -5.78 -17.92
N ALA A 339 -18.98 -6.02 -18.46
CA ALA A 339 -19.14 -6.93 -19.60
C ALA A 339 -18.38 -6.44 -20.84
N ARG A 340 -18.40 -5.13 -21.09
CA ARG A 340 -17.69 -4.57 -22.24
C ARG A 340 -16.18 -4.70 -22.10
N ASP A 341 -15.64 -4.36 -20.94
CA ASP A 341 -14.18 -4.32 -20.74
C ASP A 341 -13.57 -5.73 -20.62
N THR A 342 -14.29 -6.67 -20.00
CA THR A 342 -13.91 -8.09 -19.93
C THR A 342 -14.26 -8.86 -21.22
N GLN A 343 -14.74 -8.18 -22.27
CA GLN A 343 -15.13 -8.78 -23.55
C GLN A 343 -16.17 -9.90 -23.42
N GLY A 344 -17.07 -9.78 -22.45
CA GLY A 344 -18.16 -10.71 -22.17
C GLY A 344 -17.76 -11.94 -21.35
N VAL A 345 -16.53 -12.00 -20.83
CA VAL A 345 -16.08 -13.07 -19.92
C VAL A 345 -16.88 -13.03 -18.62
N ALA A 346 -17.07 -11.84 -18.05
CA ALA A 346 -17.88 -11.62 -16.86
C ALA A 346 -18.85 -10.44 -17.08
N ASN A 347 -19.76 -10.23 -16.15
CA ASN A 347 -20.60 -9.04 -16.10
C ASN A 347 -20.78 -8.59 -14.65
N LEU A 348 -21.35 -7.40 -14.44
CA LEU A 348 -21.52 -6.82 -13.11
C LEU A 348 -22.25 -7.75 -12.13
N ALA A 349 -23.25 -8.51 -12.58
CA ALA A 349 -24.00 -9.40 -11.71
C ALA A 349 -23.16 -10.61 -11.26
N GLN A 350 -22.33 -11.16 -12.16
CA GLN A 350 -21.43 -12.28 -11.86
C GLN A 350 -20.36 -11.88 -10.86
N VAL A 351 -19.63 -10.78 -11.11
CA VAL A 351 -18.54 -10.34 -10.25
C VAL A 351 -19.03 -9.93 -8.86
N ARG A 352 -20.23 -9.32 -8.77
CA ARG A 352 -20.87 -9.02 -7.48
C ARG A 352 -21.23 -10.29 -6.73
N SER A 353 -21.88 -11.24 -7.41
CA SER A 353 -22.24 -12.52 -6.78
C SER A 353 -21.03 -13.30 -6.29
N ALA A 354 -19.85 -13.11 -6.89
CA ALA A 354 -18.63 -13.81 -6.52
C ALA A 354 -17.98 -13.26 -5.24
N ILE A 355 -18.19 -11.98 -4.89
CA ILE A 355 -17.52 -11.33 -3.74
C ILE A 355 -18.46 -10.95 -2.60
N GLU A 356 -19.74 -10.63 -2.88
CA GLU A 356 -20.63 -9.98 -1.90
C GLU A 356 -21.00 -10.86 -0.70
N GLN A 357 -20.79 -12.17 -0.78
CA GLN A 357 -20.95 -13.06 0.37
C GLN A 357 -19.84 -12.87 1.41
N ASP A 358 -18.63 -12.58 0.94
CA ASP A 358 -17.45 -12.44 1.80
C ASP A 358 -17.24 -11.00 2.20
N TYR A 359 -17.30 -10.10 1.22
CA TYR A 359 -17.18 -8.66 1.45
C TYR A 359 -17.88 -7.87 0.32
N PRO A 360 -18.70 -6.86 0.63
CA PRO A 360 -19.40 -6.07 -0.38
C PRO A 360 -18.50 -5.43 -1.44
N LEU A 361 -19.10 -5.12 -2.60
CA LEU A 361 -18.41 -4.37 -3.67
C LEU A 361 -18.06 -2.94 -3.20
N PHE A 362 -18.89 -2.34 -2.37
CA PHE A 362 -18.67 -1.01 -1.80
C PHE A 362 -19.47 -0.82 -0.51
N PHE A 363 -19.11 0.20 0.25
CA PHE A 363 -19.84 0.69 1.40
C PHE A 363 -20.10 2.19 1.24
N CYS A 364 -21.23 2.66 1.78
CA CYS A 364 -21.58 4.09 1.79
C CYS A 364 -21.03 4.84 2.99
N GLU A 365 -20.60 4.09 4.00
CA GLU A 365 -19.95 4.58 5.20
C GLU A 365 -18.63 3.81 5.37
N THR A 366 -17.94 4.02 6.49
CA THR A 366 -16.81 3.17 6.87
C THR A 366 -17.20 1.68 6.79
N PRO A 367 -16.46 0.85 6.05
CA PRO A 367 -16.76 -0.57 5.92
C PRO A 367 -16.86 -1.30 7.26
N GLU A 368 -17.74 -2.28 7.33
CA GLU A 368 -17.80 -3.17 8.49
C GLU A 368 -16.49 -3.97 8.60
N ALA A 369 -15.98 -4.07 9.84
CA ALA A 369 -14.72 -4.76 10.15
C ALA A 369 -13.52 -4.25 9.33
N GLU A 370 -13.56 -3.01 8.84
CA GLU A 370 -12.40 -2.43 8.19
C GLU A 370 -11.18 -2.48 9.13
N PRO A 371 -10.00 -2.93 8.66
CA PRO A 371 -8.83 -3.01 9.52
C PRO A 371 -8.41 -1.63 10.04
N SER A 372 -7.94 -1.56 11.28
CA SER A 372 -7.69 -0.27 11.95
C SER A 372 -6.53 0.51 11.32
N CYS A 373 -6.63 1.84 11.36
CA CYS A 373 -5.54 2.78 11.08
C CYS A 373 -5.00 3.44 12.35
N LEU A 374 -5.36 2.90 13.51
CA LEU A 374 -4.89 3.39 14.82
C LEU A 374 -3.78 2.46 15.31
N PRO A 375 -2.53 2.95 15.43
CA PRO A 375 -1.45 2.23 16.09
C PRO A 375 -1.86 1.79 17.49
N SER A 376 -1.67 0.51 17.80
CA SER A 376 -1.96 -0.08 19.11
C SER A 376 -1.28 -1.43 19.22
N ARG A 377 -0.56 -1.64 20.32
CA ARG A 377 0.15 -2.86 20.67
C ARG A 377 -0.03 -3.16 22.16
N PRO A 378 -0.72 -4.26 22.53
CA PRO A 378 -1.03 -4.57 23.91
C PRO A 378 0.20 -4.56 24.83
N GLY A 379 0.16 -3.72 25.86
CA GLY A 379 1.26 -3.59 26.83
C GLY A 379 2.39 -2.64 26.41
N ALA A 380 2.33 -2.05 25.21
CA ALA A 380 3.23 -0.99 24.76
C ALA A 380 2.48 0.34 24.64
N TYR A 381 1.54 0.45 23.69
CA TYR A 381 0.77 1.68 23.42
C TYR A 381 -0.65 1.35 22.91
N ASP A 382 -1.60 2.26 23.10
CA ASP A 382 -3.01 2.06 22.67
C ASP A 382 -3.62 3.35 22.07
N GLY A 383 -2.76 4.17 21.45
CA GLY A 383 -3.12 5.47 20.87
C GLY A 383 -3.04 6.64 21.86
N VAL A 384 -3.41 7.82 21.37
CA VAL A 384 -3.26 9.11 22.07
C VAL A 384 -4.03 9.15 23.39
N VAL A 385 -3.35 9.55 24.47
CA VAL A 385 -3.94 9.73 25.81
C VAL A 385 -3.43 11.03 26.47
N ASP A 386 -4.04 11.43 27.60
CA ASP A 386 -3.59 12.63 28.32
C ASP A 386 -2.13 12.46 28.81
N GLY A 387 -1.20 13.23 28.23
CA GLY A 387 0.24 13.24 28.58
C GLY A 387 1.12 12.33 27.71
N ASP A 388 0.56 11.75 26.65
CA ASP A 388 1.21 11.01 25.56
C ASP A 388 0.47 11.44 24.29
N GLY A 389 0.91 12.58 23.76
CA GLY A 389 0.19 13.37 22.75
C GLY A 389 0.25 12.79 21.34
N ASP A 390 1.30 12.01 21.05
CA ASP A 390 1.47 11.25 19.81
C ASP A 390 0.99 9.79 19.97
N GLY A 391 0.80 9.30 21.19
CA GLY A 391 0.19 8.01 21.48
C GLY A 391 1.13 6.82 21.34
N ASP A 392 2.44 7.04 21.44
CA ASP A 392 3.49 6.05 21.20
C ASP A 392 3.87 5.21 22.44
N GLY A 393 3.28 5.55 23.60
CA GLY A 393 3.51 4.88 24.88
C GLY A 393 4.60 5.51 25.74
N VAL A 394 5.23 6.59 25.29
CA VAL A 394 6.19 7.42 26.04
C VAL A 394 5.49 8.73 26.46
N THR A 395 5.81 9.24 27.65
CA THR A 395 5.17 10.48 28.12
C THR A 395 5.87 11.71 27.58
N ASP A 396 5.11 12.74 27.22
CA ASP A 396 5.61 13.97 26.56
C ASP A 396 6.83 14.62 27.25
N ASP A 397 7.02 14.40 28.56
CA ASP A 397 8.12 15.01 29.34
C ASP A 397 9.48 14.30 29.18
N VAL A 398 9.48 13.07 28.66
CA VAL A 398 10.69 12.26 28.41
C VAL A 398 10.77 11.73 26.99
N ASP A 399 9.78 12.05 26.16
CA ASP A 399 9.68 11.69 24.76
C ASP A 399 10.64 12.54 23.90
N ASN A 400 11.46 11.89 23.08
CA ASN A 400 12.37 12.57 22.16
C ASN A 400 11.67 13.10 20.89
N CYS A 401 10.37 12.84 20.75
CA CYS A 401 9.58 13.11 19.57
C CYS A 401 8.09 13.35 19.85
N ALA A 402 7.75 14.09 20.92
CA ALA A 402 6.39 14.25 21.48
C ALA A 402 5.24 14.73 20.56
N SER A 403 5.48 15.00 19.28
CA SER A 403 4.45 15.31 18.27
C SER A 403 4.35 14.27 17.14
N VAL A 404 5.29 13.33 17.04
CA VAL A 404 5.37 12.33 15.97
C VAL A 404 5.61 10.96 16.59
N PHE A 405 4.65 10.06 16.37
CA PHE A 405 4.62 8.71 16.92
C PHE A 405 5.96 7.96 16.73
N ASN A 406 6.70 7.78 17.82
CA ASN A 406 8.05 7.20 17.83
C ASN A 406 8.23 6.08 18.88
N PRO A 407 7.40 5.02 18.86
CA PRO A 407 7.40 4.05 19.93
C PRO A 407 8.75 3.33 20.02
N VAL A 408 9.16 2.95 21.22
CA VAL A 408 10.35 2.10 21.41
C VAL A 408 10.17 0.79 20.64
N ARG A 409 10.94 0.61 19.56
CA ARG A 409 10.87 -0.60 18.72
C ARG A 409 11.64 -1.73 19.37
N GLU A 410 11.27 -2.99 19.05
CA GLU A 410 11.98 -4.17 19.58
C GLU A 410 13.46 -4.24 19.14
N LEU A 411 13.82 -3.48 18.12
CA LEU A 411 15.18 -3.31 17.61
C LEU A 411 16.04 -2.41 18.50
N GLU A 412 15.43 -1.63 19.38
CA GLU A 412 16.04 -0.49 20.06
C GLU A 412 15.87 -0.62 21.59
N ALA A 413 16.78 0.02 22.33
CA ALA A 413 16.71 0.03 23.80
C ALA A 413 15.89 1.21 24.36
N ALA A 414 15.65 2.22 23.53
CA ALA A 414 14.90 3.45 23.79
C ALA A 414 14.31 3.93 22.45
N GLN A 415 13.58 5.06 22.44
CA GLN A 415 13.13 5.67 21.19
C GLN A 415 14.34 5.94 20.28
N GLY A 416 14.18 5.73 18.97
CA GLY A 416 15.26 5.90 17.98
C GLY A 416 15.83 7.31 17.99
N ASP A 417 17.16 7.41 17.95
CA ASP A 417 17.99 8.63 17.97
C ASP A 417 19.39 8.21 17.50
N ALA A 418 19.54 8.03 16.20
CA ALA A 418 20.70 7.36 15.61
C ALA A 418 21.98 8.20 15.69
N ASP A 419 21.88 9.52 15.59
CA ASP A 419 23.02 10.43 15.68
C ASP A 419 23.28 10.97 17.09
N GLN A 420 22.38 10.70 18.04
CA GLN A 420 22.50 11.02 19.48
C GLN A 420 22.48 12.52 19.78
N ASP A 421 21.75 13.30 18.98
CA ASP A 421 21.53 14.72 19.20
C ASP A 421 20.40 15.01 20.22
N GLY A 422 19.55 14.00 20.48
CA GLY A 422 18.43 14.03 21.40
C GLY A 422 17.05 14.24 20.76
N ALA A 423 16.96 14.40 19.44
CA ALA A 423 15.74 14.33 18.66
C ALA A 423 15.45 12.88 18.25
N GLY A 424 14.17 12.53 18.13
CA GLY A 424 13.79 11.21 17.62
C GLY A 424 13.98 11.09 16.11
N ASP A 425 14.46 9.95 15.62
CA ASP A 425 14.72 9.70 14.18
C ASP A 425 13.56 10.11 13.25
N VAL A 426 12.31 10.06 13.72
CA VAL A 426 11.10 10.33 12.93
C VAL A 426 10.65 11.80 12.92
N CYS A 427 11.17 12.64 13.82
CA CYS A 427 10.97 14.10 13.82
C CYS A 427 12.27 14.89 13.63
N ASP A 428 13.39 14.19 13.48
CA ASP A 428 14.68 14.77 13.19
C ASP A 428 14.78 15.16 11.69
N PRO A 429 15.11 16.43 11.35
CA PRO A 429 15.34 16.85 9.98
C PRO A 429 16.59 16.21 9.33
N CYS A 430 17.55 15.74 10.11
CA CYS A 430 18.81 15.15 9.67
C CYS A 430 19.21 13.94 10.55
N PRO A 431 18.47 12.80 10.54
CA PRO A 431 18.62 11.64 11.47
C PRO A 431 19.95 10.86 11.39
N LEU A 432 20.95 11.39 10.71
CA LEU A 432 22.28 10.80 10.51
C LEU A 432 23.41 11.83 10.76
N ASP A 433 23.10 13.06 11.16
CA ASP A 433 24.09 14.13 11.36
C ASP A 433 23.73 15.00 12.58
N ASP A 434 24.47 14.78 13.67
CA ASP A 434 24.30 15.43 14.98
C ASP A 434 24.44 16.98 14.98
N GLY A 435 24.79 17.56 13.83
CA GLY A 435 24.91 18.99 13.61
C GLY A 435 23.78 19.61 12.80
N ASP A 436 22.73 18.85 12.46
CA ASP A 436 21.64 19.23 11.55
C ASP A 436 22.17 19.70 10.18
N ALA A 437 23.26 19.09 9.69
CA ALA A 437 23.93 19.50 8.46
C ALA A 437 23.55 18.61 7.25
N CYS A 438 22.25 18.53 6.96
CA CYS A 438 21.70 18.01 5.72
C CYS A 438 21.34 19.15 4.72
#